data_AF-A0A356NDC0-F1
#
_entry.id   AF-A0A356NDC0-F1
#
_cell.length_a   1.000
_cell.length_b   1.000
_cell.length_c   1.000
_cell.angle_alpha   90.00
_cell.angle_beta   90.00
_cell.angle_gamma   90.00
#
_symmetry.space_group_name_H-M   'P 1'
#
loop_
_entity.id
_entity.type
_entity.pdbx_description
1 polymer ?
#
loop_
_entity_poly.entity_id
_entity_poly.type
_entity_poly.pdbx_seq_one_letter_code
_entity_poly.pdbx_strand_id
1 'polypeptide(L)'
;MDGAAITMGDAESLISQVELARRWGVTSRTVSRRLGFLGITTVRRGRCRCLTMEQLALAERFHQHLSQGGDSSSFNIQDHGALETQVIPARQPPAPTPGHDLAHQQLTALATALLARLAPSAPSADPLQRARGLAEAADARLVLTSKELTEVLGHGIAGWRDSRDDYGFRFTRHKQQGKVLWTVERCPWSHPPQPRPLPANPPRLSEPFLGRMGRYGG
;
A
#
# COMPACT_ATOMS: atom_id res chain seq x y z
N MET A 1 41.31 -39.52 -14.80
CA MET A 1 40.95 -39.17 -16.18
C MET A 1 39.47 -38.83 -16.19
N ASP A 2 39.08 -37.89 -15.33
CA ASP A 2 39.06 -36.44 -15.62
C ASP A 2 37.86 -36.17 -16.50
N GLY A 3 36.68 -35.91 -15.92
CA GLY A 3 36.47 -34.80 -15.01
C GLY A 3 36.11 -33.60 -15.86
N ALA A 4 34.94 -33.68 -16.51
CA ALA A 4 34.42 -32.60 -17.34
C ALA A 4 34.24 -31.37 -16.45
N ALA A 5 35.08 -30.38 -16.70
CA ALA A 5 35.03 -29.06 -16.13
C ALA A 5 33.66 -28.43 -16.42
N ILE A 6 32.82 -28.35 -15.39
CA ILE A 6 31.69 -27.42 -15.36
C ILE A 6 32.22 -26.17 -14.68
N THR A 7 32.65 -25.23 -15.52
CA THR A 7 32.80 -23.82 -15.21
C THR A 7 31.44 -23.26 -14.77
N MET A 8 31.20 -23.22 -13.46
CA MET A 8 30.22 -22.31 -12.85
C MET A 8 30.98 -21.38 -11.90
N GLY A 9 31.75 -20.47 -12.50
CA GLY A 9 32.22 -19.27 -11.82
C GLY A 9 31.04 -18.39 -11.42
N ASP A 10 31.15 -17.79 -10.24
CA ASP A 10 30.50 -16.54 -9.84
C ASP A 10 28.97 -16.46 -9.96
N ALA A 11 28.27 -17.47 -9.46
CA ALA A 11 26.93 -17.24 -8.94
C ALA A 11 27.06 -16.67 -7.53
N GLU A 12 27.24 -15.34 -7.41
CA GLU A 12 26.85 -14.61 -6.20
C GLU A 12 25.53 -15.21 -5.71
N SER A 13 25.53 -15.77 -4.50
CA SER A 13 24.45 -16.63 -4.01
C SER A 13 23.21 -15.79 -3.72
N LEU A 14 22.48 -15.48 -4.78
CA LEU A 14 21.36 -14.55 -4.79
C LEU A 14 20.08 -15.32 -4.46
N ILE A 15 19.55 -15.13 -3.25
CA ILE A 15 18.30 -15.78 -2.83
C ILE A 15 17.11 -14.94 -3.29
N SER A 16 16.13 -15.60 -3.93
CA SER A 16 14.90 -14.93 -4.35
C SER A 16 13.97 -14.68 -3.15
N GLN A 17 13.20 -13.60 -3.22
CA GLN A 17 12.20 -13.27 -2.20
C GLN A 17 11.13 -14.38 -2.03
N VAL A 18 10.82 -15.10 -3.09
CA VAL A 18 9.86 -16.23 -3.06
C VAL A 18 10.41 -17.38 -2.23
N GLU A 19 11.70 -17.67 -2.37
CA GLU A 19 12.39 -18.68 -1.58
C GLU A 19 12.47 -18.26 -0.11
N LEU A 20 12.77 -16.98 0.15
CA LEU A 20 12.78 -16.43 1.50
C LEU A 20 11.41 -16.50 2.19
N ALA A 21 10.32 -16.26 1.44
CA ALA A 21 8.95 -16.38 1.94
C ALA A 21 8.62 -17.82 2.36
N ARG A 22 9.03 -18.81 1.55
CA ARG A 22 8.87 -20.24 1.88
C ARG A 22 9.68 -20.62 3.12
N ARG A 23 10.93 -20.19 3.20
CA ARG A 23 11.84 -20.48 4.32
C ARG A 23 11.32 -19.96 5.65
N TRP A 24 10.73 -18.77 5.66
CA TRP A 24 10.16 -18.15 6.86
C TRP A 24 8.72 -18.57 7.16
N GLY A 25 8.07 -19.32 6.26
CA GLY A 25 6.65 -19.66 6.37
C GLY A 25 5.72 -18.43 6.35
N VAL A 26 6.15 -17.33 5.73
CA VAL A 26 5.37 -16.07 5.67
C VAL A 26 4.98 -15.71 4.24
N THR A 27 3.98 -14.84 4.09
CA THR A 27 3.60 -14.34 2.77
C THR A 27 4.71 -13.49 2.14
N SER A 28 4.77 -13.47 0.80
CA SER A 28 5.70 -12.61 0.06
C SER A 28 5.55 -11.12 0.43
N ARG A 29 4.33 -10.68 0.75
CA ARG A 29 4.04 -9.31 1.23
C ARG A 29 4.72 -9.01 2.57
N THR A 30 4.73 -9.98 3.50
CA THR A 30 5.43 -9.86 4.78
C THR A 30 6.93 -9.73 4.57
N VAL A 31 7.51 -10.52 3.66
CA VAL A 31 8.92 -10.39 3.29
C VAL A 31 9.22 -9.00 2.73
N SER A 32 8.42 -8.49 1.77
CA SER A 32 8.60 -7.13 1.24
C SER A 32 8.55 -6.05 2.31
N ARG A 33 7.63 -6.16 3.28
CA ARG A 33 7.52 -5.19 4.38
C ARG A 33 8.75 -5.22 5.28
N ARG A 34 9.25 -6.41 5.61
CA ARG A 34 10.45 -6.58 6.45
C ARG A 34 11.70 -6.06 5.74
N LEU A 35 11.85 -6.34 4.45
CA LEU A 35 12.96 -5.79 3.65
C LEU A 35 12.89 -4.26 3.53
N GLY A 36 11.68 -3.71 3.39
CA GLY A 36 11.46 -2.26 3.38
C GLY A 36 11.80 -1.61 4.73
N PHE A 37 11.50 -2.26 5.86
CA PHE A 37 11.88 -1.80 7.19
C PHE A 37 13.41 -1.73 7.35
N LEU A 38 14.12 -2.69 6.77
CA LEU A 38 15.58 -2.77 6.80
C LEU A 38 16.25 -1.86 5.75
N GLY A 39 15.47 -1.13 4.94
CA GLY A 39 16.01 -0.30 3.86
C GLY A 39 16.67 -1.10 2.73
N ILE A 40 16.46 -2.42 2.65
CA ILE A 40 17.13 -3.29 1.68
C ILE A 40 16.49 -3.12 0.30
N THR A 41 17.29 -2.67 -0.66
CA THR A 41 16.92 -2.65 -2.08
C THR A 41 17.23 -4.00 -2.72
N THR A 42 16.18 -4.72 -3.12
CA THR A 42 16.33 -6.00 -3.82
C THR A 42 16.83 -5.79 -5.25
N VAL A 43 17.80 -6.58 -5.69
CA VAL A 43 18.27 -6.58 -7.07
C VAL A 43 17.25 -7.33 -7.94
N ARG A 44 16.77 -6.71 -9.02
CA ARG A 44 15.85 -7.36 -9.96
C ARG A 44 16.64 -8.19 -10.97
N ARG A 45 16.50 -9.52 -10.90
CA ARG A 45 17.08 -10.46 -11.87
C ARG A 45 15.95 -11.12 -12.65
N GLY A 46 15.72 -10.64 -13.88
CA GLY A 46 14.61 -11.09 -14.73
C GLY A 46 13.23 -10.78 -14.13
N ARG A 47 12.46 -11.83 -13.82
CA ARG A 47 11.14 -11.73 -13.17
C ARG A 47 11.19 -11.83 -11.64
N CYS A 48 12.36 -12.09 -11.07
CA CYS A 48 12.53 -12.30 -9.63
C CYS A 48 13.24 -11.11 -8.97
N ARG A 49 12.92 -10.89 -7.69
CA ARG A 49 13.65 -9.99 -6.80
C ARG A 49 14.56 -10.83 -5.93
N CYS A 50 15.85 -10.57 -6.01
CA CYS A 50 16.87 -11.34 -5.31
C CYS A 50 17.62 -10.45 -4.32
N LEU A 51 18.15 -11.08 -3.27
CA LEU A 51 18.94 -10.45 -2.23
C LEU A 51 20.37 -11.00 -2.28
N THR A 52 21.33 -10.14 -1.96
CA THR A 52 22.71 -10.59 -1.70
C THR A 52 22.77 -11.38 -0.40
N MET A 53 23.84 -12.16 -0.19
CA MET A 53 24.02 -12.95 1.02
C MET A 53 24.09 -12.09 2.29
N GLU A 54 24.68 -10.90 2.20
CA GLU A 54 24.74 -9.94 3.32
C GLU A 54 23.35 -9.43 3.68
N GLN A 55 22.57 -9.04 2.68
CA GLN A 55 21.17 -8.61 2.85
C GLN A 55 20.31 -9.73 3.42
N LEU A 56 20.53 -10.97 2.97
CA LEU A 56 19.86 -12.15 3.49
C LEU A 56 20.18 -12.38 4.97
N ALA A 57 21.45 -12.31 5.38
CA ALA A 57 21.86 -12.53 6.77
C ALA A 57 21.21 -11.51 7.71
N LEU A 58 21.13 -10.25 7.29
CA LEU A 58 20.47 -9.18 8.03
C LEU A 58 18.95 -9.41 8.10
N ALA A 59 18.33 -9.79 6.98
CA ALA A 59 16.92 -10.13 6.91
C ALA A 59 16.55 -11.33 7.80
N GLU A 60 17.43 -12.34 7.87
CA GLU A 60 17.25 -13.53 8.71
C GLU A 60 17.33 -13.18 10.20
N ARG A 61 18.32 -12.38 10.61
CA ARG A 61 18.43 -11.89 12.00
C ARG A 61 17.19 -11.09 12.41
N PHE A 62 16.70 -10.23 11.52
CA PHE A 62 15.47 -9.49 11.78
C PHE A 62 14.26 -10.43 11.91
N HIS A 63 14.16 -11.45 11.06
CA HIS A 63 13.11 -12.45 11.19
C HIS A 63 13.18 -13.21 12.52
N GLN A 64 14.39 -13.60 12.95
CA GLN A 64 14.60 -14.27 14.24
C GLN A 64 14.21 -13.37 15.41
N HIS A 65 14.60 -12.09 15.38
CA HIS A 65 14.21 -11.10 16.39
C HIS A 65 12.69 -10.98 16.53
N LEU A 66 11.98 -10.88 15.41
CA LEU A 66 10.51 -10.87 15.40
C LEU A 66 9.91 -12.18 15.91
N SER A 67 10.55 -13.31 15.60
CA SER A 67 10.08 -14.64 16.04
C SER A 67 10.27 -14.88 17.53
N GLN A 68 11.21 -14.15 18.16
CA GLN A 68 11.43 -14.14 19.60
C GLN A 68 10.48 -13.17 20.34
N GLY A 69 9.56 -12.52 19.62
CA GLY A 69 8.62 -11.55 20.19
C GLY A 69 9.18 -10.14 20.32
N GLY A 70 10.35 -9.86 19.70
CA GLY A 70 10.93 -8.52 19.66
C GLY A 70 10.14 -7.58 18.75
N ASP A 71 10.01 -6.32 19.15
CA ASP A 71 9.37 -5.30 18.34
C ASP A 71 10.28 -4.82 17.22
N SER A 72 9.70 -4.45 16.07
CA SER A 72 10.46 -3.98 14.91
C SER A 72 11.33 -2.76 15.24
N SER A 73 10.84 -1.85 16.09
CA SER A 73 11.56 -0.63 16.53
C SER A 73 12.75 -0.87 17.44
N SER A 74 12.81 -2.03 18.10
CA SER A 74 13.91 -2.43 18.99
C SER A 74 15.09 -3.06 18.25
N PHE A 75 14.94 -3.31 16.94
CA PHE A 75 15.99 -3.90 16.13
C PHE A 75 17.02 -2.82 15.73
N ASN A 76 18.25 -2.95 16.23
CA ASN A 76 19.34 -2.02 15.90
C ASN A 76 19.88 -2.31 14.49
N ILE A 77 19.52 -1.46 13.53
CA ILE A 77 20.00 -1.52 12.14
C ILE A 77 21.43 -0.93 12.03
N GLN A 78 21.86 -0.08 12.97
CA GLN A 78 23.09 0.71 12.88
C GLN A 78 24.38 -0.06 13.21
N ASP A 79 24.30 -1.27 13.76
CA ASP A 79 25.47 -2.14 13.93
C ASP A 79 26.03 -2.69 12.59
N HIS A 80 25.43 -2.33 11.45
CA HIS A 80 25.81 -2.77 10.12
C HIS A 80 26.08 -1.58 9.18
N GLY A 81 27.00 -0.70 9.59
CA GLY A 81 27.52 0.37 8.74
C GLY A 81 28.43 -0.17 7.62
N ALA A 82 27.87 -0.45 6.44
CA ALA A 82 28.63 -0.58 5.18
C ALA A 82 27.78 -0.62 3.89
N LEU A 83 26.56 -0.08 3.86
CA LEU A 83 25.72 -0.07 2.65
C LEU A 83 25.17 1.33 2.32
N GLU A 84 26.01 2.35 2.47
CA GLU A 84 25.83 3.62 1.77
C GLU A 84 26.73 3.66 0.53
N THR A 85 26.24 3.19 -0.62
CA THR A 85 26.79 3.60 -1.93
C THR A 85 25.70 3.50 -2.98
N GLN A 86 24.97 4.60 -3.15
CA GLN A 86 24.64 5.22 -4.45
C GLN A 86 23.61 6.34 -4.22
N VAL A 87 24.10 7.48 -3.72
CA VAL A 87 23.42 8.77 -3.91
C VAL A 87 24.33 9.61 -4.78
N ILE A 88 23.85 9.87 -6.00
CA ILE A 88 24.43 10.78 -6.97
C ILE A 88 24.51 12.19 -6.32
N PRO A 89 25.68 12.82 -6.18
CA PRO A 89 25.75 14.20 -5.70
C PRO A 89 25.57 15.16 -6.87
N ALA A 90 24.38 15.76 -6.96
CA ALA A 90 24.18 16.91 -7.82
C ALA A 90 24.71 18.18 -7.12
N ARG A 91 25.81 18.71 -7.67
CA ARG A 91 26.27 20.12 -7.62
C ARG A 91 26.62 20.73 -6.25
N GLN A 92 27.91 20.72 -5.94
CA GLN A 92 28.62 21.85 -5.32
C GLN A 92 28.72 23.01 -6.34
N PRO A 93 28.72 24.30 -5.93
CA PRO A 93 29.96 24.96 -5.46
C PRO A 93 29.72 26.13 -4.46
N PRO A 94 30.73 26.95 -4.11
CA PRO A 94 31.99 26.65 -3.42
C PRO A 94 32.05 27.33 -2.03
N ALA A 95 33.03 26.94 -1.20
CA ALA A 95 33.37 27.67 0.03
C ALA A 95 33.83 29.11 -0.26
N PRO A 96 33.70 30.02 0.73
CA PRO A 96 34.92 30.51 1.34
C PRO A 96 34.84 30.62 2.87
N THR A 97 35.90 30.17 3.54
CA THR A 97 36.35 30.64 4.87
C THR A 97 36.76 32.12 4.81
N PRO A 98 37.05 32.87 5.92
CA PRO A 98 37.11 32.49 7.34
C PRO A 98 36.42 33.49 8.32
N GLY A 99 36.18 33.04 9.54
CA GLY A 99 36.39 33.83 10.77
C GLY A 99 35.49 35.04 11.05
N HIS A 100 34.41 34.82 11.82
CA HIS A 100 33.98 35.64 12.98
C HIS A 100 32.54 35.36 13.46
N ASP A 101 31.90 34.28 13.00
CA ASP A 101 30.46 34.09 13.28
C ASP A 101 30.11 32.76 13.98
N LEU A 102 31.07 32.10 14.62
CA LEU A 102 30.82 30.78 15.24
C LEU A 102 29.74 30.87 16.35
N ALA A 103 29.74 31.95 17.14
CA ALA A 103 28.75 32.15 18.20
C ALA A 103 27.36 32.49 17.65
N HIS A 104 27.28 33.30 16.58
CA HIS A 104 26.00 33.69 15.99
C HIS A 104 25.41 32.56 15.13
N GLN A 105 26.24 31.79 14.43
CA GLN A 105 25.83 30.56 13.75
C GLN A 105 25.40 29.48 14.74
N GLN A 106 26.07 29.32 15.88
CA GLN A 106 25.64 28.35 16.90
C GLN A 106 24.30 28.75 17.53
N LEU A 107 24.10 30.03 17.87
CA LEU A 107 22.81 30.52 18.37
C LEU A 107 21.71 30.39 17.33
N THR A 108 22.00 30.70 16.07
CA THR A 108 21.05 30.57 14.96
C THR A 108 20.73 29.10 14.69
N ALA A 109 21.72 28.20 14.73
CA ALA A 109 21.56 26.75 14.57
C ALA A 109 20.78 26.13 15.72
N LEU A 110 21.00 26.59 16.96
CA LEU A 110 20.27 26.13 18.13
C LEU A 110 18.82 26.66 18.10
N ALA A 111 18.62 27.92 17.68
CA ALA A 111 17.29 28.49 17.45
C ALA A 111 16.55 27.79 16.29
N THR A 112 17.22 27.43 15.19
CA THR A 112 16.62 26.64 14.10
C THR A 112 16.36 25.20 14.51
N ALA A 113 17.22 24.58 15.32
CA ALA A 113 16.97 23.24 15.87
C ALA A 113 15.79 23.23 16.84
N LEU A 114 15.67 24.26 17.69
CA LEU A 114 14.51 24.45 18.56
C LEU A 114 13.24 24.70 17.74
N LEU A 115 13.30 25.59 16.74
CA LEU A 115 12.18 25.84 15.83
C LEU A 115 11.82 24.62 14.99
N ALA A 116 12.77 23.78 14.58
CA ALA A 116 12.50 22.52 13.88
C ALA A 116 11.88 21.46 14.81
N ARG A 117 12.20 21.51 16.12
CA ARG A 117 11.62 20.63 17.14
C ARG A 117 10.25 21.11 17.65
N LEU A 118 9.99 22.41 17.53
CA LEU A 118 8.70 23.06 17.81
C LEU A 118 7.82 23.21 16.56
N ALA A 119 8.40 23.06 15.37
CA ALA A 119 7.65 22.96 14.14
C ALA A 119 6.81 21.69 14.23
N PRO A 120 5.48 21.78 14.12
CA PRO A 120 4.66 20.59 14.01
C PRO A 120 5.20 19.81 12.81
N SER A 121 5.72 18.60 13.04
CA SER A 121 6.03 17.68 11.94
C SER A 121 4.79 17.65 11.07
N ALA A 122 4.96 17.87 9.76
CA ALA A 122 3.91 17.92 8.76
C ALA A 122 2.74 17.00 9.12
N PRO A 123 1.48 17.45 9.01
CA PRO A 123 0.34 16.74 9.56
C PRO A 123 0.29 15.35 8.92
N SER A 124 0.69 14.33 9.68
CA SER A 124 0.20 12.99 9.47
C SER A 124 -1.31 13.14 9.56
N ALA A 125 -2.01 13.14 8.42
CA ALA A 125 -3.45 13.36 8.37
C ALA A 125 -4.09 12.49 9.45
N ASP A 126 -4.53 13.13 10.53
CA ASP A 126 -4.99 12.45 11.73
C ASP A 126 -6.13 11.54 11.27
N PRO A 127 -6.03 10.22 11.47
CA PRO A 127 -7.07 9.30 11.02
C PRO A 127 -8.46 9.72 11.54
N LEU A 128 -8.53 10.38 12.70
CA LEU A 128 -9.76 10.92 13.25
C LEU A 128 -10.25 12.15 12.50
N GLN A 129 -9.37 13.06 12.10
CA GLN A 129 -9.75 14.21 11.28
C GLN A 129 -10.24 13.77 9.90
N ARG A 130 -9.62 12.77 9.29
CA ARG A 130 -10.11 12.16 8.04
C ARG A 130 -11.51 11.59 8.23
N ALA A 131 -11.70 10.75 9.24
CA ALA A 131 -12.98 10.12 9.50
C ALA A 131 -14.08 11.16 9.77
N ARG A 132 -13.74 12.24 10.49
CA ARG A 132 -14.64 13.36 10.76
C ARG A 132 -14.98 14.13 9.48
N GLY A 133 -14.01 14.46 8.65
CA GLY A 133 -14.25 15.17 7.39
C GLY A 133 -15.13 14.35 6.42
N LEU A 134 -14.91 13.02 6.35
CA LEU A 134 -15.76 12.13 5.55
C LEU A 134 -17.18 12.01 6.12
N ALA A 135 -17.29 11.93 7.45
CA ALA A 135 -18.58 11.91 8.15
C ALA A 135 -19.37 13.19 7.89
N GLU A 136 -18.76 14.36 8.05
CA GLU A 136 -19.38 15.65 7.80
C GLU A 136 -19.78 15.81 6.32
N ALA A 137 -18.91 15.41 5.38
CA ALA A 137 -19.23 15.40 3.96
C ALA A 137 -20.42 14.49 3.63
N ALA A 138 -20.52 13.33 4.27
CA ALA A 138 -21.62 12.41 4.07
C ALA A 138 -22.93 12.91 4.69
N ASP A 139 -22.87 13.47 5.90
CA ASP A 139 -24.04 13.96 6.62
C ASP A 139 -24.66 15.18 5.91
N ALA A 140 -23.81 16.08 5.40
CA ALA A 140 -24.24 17.25 4.63
C ALA A 140 -24.43 16.97 3.13
N ARG A 141 -24.22 15.73 2.66
CA ARG A 141 -24.28 15.30 1.25
C ARG A 141 -23.48 16.23 0.33
N LEU A 142 -22.29 16.63 0.79
CA LEU A 142 -21.43 17.53 0.04
C LEU A 142 -20.89 16.86 -1.20
N VAL A 143 -20.85 17.63 -2.27
CA VAL A 143 -20.25 17.24 -3.54
C VAL A 143 -18.82 17.77 -3.55
N LEU A 144 -17.87 16.87 -3.42
CA LEU A 144 -16.44 17.19 -3.34
C LEU A 144 -15.78 17.07 -4.71
N THR A 145 -14.91 18.01 -5.03
CA THR A 145 -13.99 17.87 -6.15
C THR A 145 -12.94 16.82 -5.84
N SER A 146 -12.28 16.30 -6.88
CA SER A 146 -11.15 15.38 -6.69
C SER A 146 -10.03 15.94 -5.83
N LYS A 147 -9.85 17.27 -5.83
CA LYS A 147 -8.85 17.97 -5.01
C LYS A 147 -9.25 17.94 -3.53
N GLU A 148 -10.45 18.39 -3.19
CA GLU A 148 -10.96 18.40 -1.82
C GLU A 148 -11.02 16.98 -1.23
N LEU A 149 -11.44 15.99 -2.05
CA LEU A 149 -11.46 14.60 -1.61
C LEU A 149 -10.03 14.07 -1.35
N THR A 150 -9.04 14.49 -2.14
CA THR A 150 -7.62 14.15 -1.90
C THR A 150 -7.09 14.81 -0.62
N GLU A 151 -7.50 16.05 -0.33
CA GLU A 151 -7.15 16.76 0.91
C GLU A 151 -7.72 16.05 2.14
N VAL A 152 -9.00 15.65 2.11
CA VAL A 152 -9.64 14.90 3.21
C VAL A 152 -8.99 13.54 3.42
N LEU A 153 -8.68 12.82 2.33
CA LEU A 153 -8.11 11.47 2.40
C LEU A 153 -6.60 11.46 2.67
N GLY A 154 -5.90 12.56 2.42
CA GLY A 154 -4.44 12.66 2.52
C GLY A 154 -3.67 11.82 1.49
N HIS A 155 -4.35 11.29 0.47
CA HIS A 155 -3.74 10.53 -0.61
C HIS A 155 -4.52 10.66 -1.92
N GLY A 156 -3.82 10.50 -3.04
CA GLY A 156 -4.41 10.68 -4.37
C GLY A 156 -5.46 9.63 -4.72
N ILE A 157 -6.56 10.08 -5.29
CA ILE A 157 -7.67 9.23 -5.80
C ILE A 157 -7.59 8.98 -7.32
N ALA A 158 -6.46 9.34 -7.94
CA ALA A 158 -6.22 9.15 -9.37
C ALA A 158 -6.20 7.65 -9.72
N GLY A 159 -7.31 7.14 -10.23
CA GLY A 159 -7.50 5.72 -10.55
C GLY A 159 -8.73 5.07 -9.90
N TRP A 160 -9.47 5.81 -9.08
CA TRP A 160 -10.74 5.33 -8.55
C TRP A 160 -11.78 5.21 -9.68
N ARG A 161 -12.51 4.09 -9.71
CA ARG A 161 -13.62 3.84 -10.65
C ARG A 161 -14.85 4.66 -10.25
N ASP A 162 -15.95 4.51 -11.00
CA ASP A 162 -17.16 5.31 -10.83
C ASP A 162 -17.82 5.16 -9.46
N SER A 163 -17.55 4.05 -8.76
CA SER A 163 -17.85 3.91 -7.33
C SER A 163 -16.73 3.17 -6.61
N ARG A 164 -16.53 3.49 -5.33
CA ARG A 164 -15.61 2.78 -4.45
C ARG A 164 -16.13 2.81 -3.03
N ASP A 165 -16.08 1.67 -2.36
CA ASP A 165 -16.37 1.55 -0.94
C ASP A 165 -15.03 1.47 -0.20
N ASP A 166 -14.76 2.41 0.70
CA ASP A 166 -13.52 2.46 1.49
C ASP A 166 -13.76 3.22 2.80
N TYR A 167 -12.99 2.93 3.85
CA TYR A 167 -13.10 3.58 5.17
C TYR A 167 -14.51 3.58 5.81
N GLY A 168 -15.41 2.68 5.40
CA GLY A 168 -16.81 2.67 5.85
C GLY A 168 -17.72 3.68 5.14
N PHE A 169 -17.25 4.27 4.04
CA PHE A 169 -17.99 5.20 3.19
C PHE A 169 -18.05 4.69 1.74
N ARG A 170 -19.11 5.08 1.03
CA ARG A 170 -19.24 4.89 -0.41
C ARG A 170 -18.94 6.21 -1.11
N PHE A 171 -18.02 6.15 -2.06
CA PHE A 171 -17.65 7.26 -2.91
C PHE A 171 -18.26 7.04 -4.28
N THR A 172 -19.11 7.97 -4.73
CA THR A 172 -19.75 7.91 -6.04
C THR A 172 -19.24 9.05 -6.91
N ARG A 173 -18.63 8.69 -8.03
CA ARG A 173 -18.13 9.65 -9.02
C ARG A 173 -19.29 10.07 -9.93
N HIS A 174 -19.42 11.36 -10.15
CA HIS A 174 -20.31 11.90 -11.16
C HIS A 174 -19.59 12.98 -11.98
N LYS A 175 -20.02 13.15 -13.23
CA LYS A 175 -19.52 14.20 -14.12
C LYS A 175 -20.59 15.27 -14.22
N GLN A 176 -20.29 16.47 -13.75
CA GLN A 176 -21.19 17.62 -13.86
C GLN A 176 -20.44 18.75 -14.57
N GLN A 177 -21.01 19.24 -15.68
CA GLN A 177 -20.43 20.35 -16.46
C GLN A 177 -18.94 20.14 -16.83
N GLY A 178 -18.56 18.91 -17.20
CA GLY A 178 -17.18 18.56 -17.54
C GLY A 178 -16.21 18.41 -16.36
N LYS A 179 -16.66 18.67 -15.13
CA LYS A 179 -15.88 18.47 -13.90
C LYS A 179 -16.21 17.11 -13.27
N VAL A 180 -15.19 16.47 -12.71
CA VAL A 180 -15.33 15.23 -11.95
C VAL A 180 -15.58 15.59 -10.50
N LEU A 181 -16.72 15.14 -9.99
CA LEU A 181 -17.19 15.38 -8.64
C LEU A 181 -17.46 14.04 -7.95
N TRP A 182 -17.41 14.07 -6.63
CA TRP A 182 -17.54 12.90 -5.77
C TRP A 182 -18.55 13.19 -4.68
N THR A 183 -19.49 12.26 -4.50
CA THR A 183 -20.38 12.26 -3.34
C THR A 183 -19.92 11.18 -2.39
N VAL A 184 -19.86 11.52 -1.10
CA VAL A 184 -19.54 10.57 -0.03
C VAL A 184 -20.84 10.20 0.67
N GLU A 185 -21.08 8.92 0.86
CA GLU A 185 -22.22 8.41 1.64
C GLU A 185 -21.70 7.48 2.73
N ARG A 186 -22.35 7.49 3.89
CA ARG A 186 -22.06 6.47 4.92
C ARG A 186 -22.48 5.13 4.36
N CYS A 187 -21.56 4.17 4.33
CA CYS A 187 -21.91 2.80 4.00
C CYS A 187 -22.36 2.13 5.31
N PRO A 188 -23.67 1.88 5.51
CA PRO A 188 -24.06 0.91 6.53
C PRO A 188 -23.38 -0.39 6.11
N TRP A 189 -22.68 -1.03 7.04
CA TRP A 189 -21.83 -2.18 6.78
C TRP A 189 -22.44 -3.16 5.79
N SER A 190 -21.58 -3.64 4.88
CA SER A 190 -21.86 -4.60 3.82
C SER A 190 -23.10 -5.45 4.12
N HIS A 191 -24.24 -5.10 3.52
CA HIS A 191 -25.22 -6.14 3.27
C HIS A 191 -24.49 -7.23 2.47
N PRO A 192 -24.56 -8.52 2.87
CA PRO A 192 -24.15 -9.59 2.00
C PRO A 192 -24.85 -9.39 0.64
N PRO A 193 -24.25 -9.80 -0.48
CA PRO A 193 -24.86 -9.63 -1.79
C PRO A 193 -26.30 -10.12 -1.69
N GLN A 194 -27.26 -9.19 -1.82
CA GLN A 194 -28.68 -9.51 -1.83
C GLN A 194 -28.82 -10.66 -2.84
N PRO A 195 -29.34 -11.84 -2.42
CA PRO A 195 -29.61 -12.90 -3.36
C PRO A 195 -30.48 -12.28 -4.45
N ARG A 196 -29.94 -12.31 -5.67
CA ARG A 196 -30.61 -11.84 -6.89
C ARG A 196 -32.07 -12.31 -6.79
N PRO A 197 -33.08 -11.43 -6.90
CA PRO A 197 -34.47 -11.86 -6.87
C PRO A 197 -34.61 -12.98 -7.88
N LEU A 198 -34.84 -14.21 -7.40
CA LEU A 198 -35.18 -15.31 -8.27
C LEU A 198 -36.38 -14.82 -9.07
N PRO A 199 -36.37 -14.92 -10.42
CA PRO A 199 -37.54 -14.56 -11.19
C PRO A 199 -38.73 -15.32 -10.61
N ALA A 200 -39.68 -14.56 -10.07
CA ALA A 200 -40.90 -15.07 -9.50
C ALA A 200 -41.57 -15.95 -10.54
N ASN A 201 -41.77 -17.22 -10.19
CA ASN A 201 -42.59 -18.23 -10.85
C ASN A 201 -42.57 -18.24 -12.39
N PRO A 202 -42.10 -19.31 -13.06
CA PRO A 202 -42.55 -19.53 -14.42
C PRO A 202 -44.09 -19.60 -14.43
N PRO A 203 -44.77 -18.97 -15.40
CA PRO A 203 -46.22 -19.02 -15.51
C PRO A 203 -46.66 -20.48 -15.55
N ARG A 204 -47.73 -20.77 -14.79
CA ARG A 204 -48.39 -22.06 -14.71
C ARG A 204 -48.44 -22.68 -16.10
N LEU A 205 -47.78 -23.82 -16.26
CA LEU A 205 -47.95 -24.68 -17.43
C LEU A 205 -49.45 -24.97 -17.56
N SER A 206 -50.02 -24.34 -18.58
CA SER A 206 -51.35 -24.57 -19.11
C SER A 206 -51.60 -26.07 -19.20
N GLU A 207 -52.68 -26.52 -18.57
CA GLU A 207 -53.21 -27.86 -18.82
C GLU A 207 -53.50 -28.01 -20.32
N PRO A 208 -52.98 -29.06 -21.00
CA PRO A 208 -53.50 -29.42 -22.30
C PRO A 208 -54.82 -30.16 -22.09
N PHE A 209 -55.89 -29.38 -22.25
CA PHE A 209 -57.23 -29.83 -22.58
C PHE A 209 -57.18 -30.65 -23.88
N LEU A 210 -57.20 -31.98 -23.80
CA LEU A 210 -57.46 -32.88 -24.93
C LEU A 210 -57.98 -34.24 -24.43
N GLY A 211 -59.29 -34.29 -24.19
CA GLY A 211 -60.05 -35.51 -23.90
C GLY A 211 -61.42 -35.48 -24.55
N ARG A 212 -61.49 -35.09 -25.84
CA ARG A 212 -62.70 -35.19 -26.67
C ARG A 212 -62.46 -36.14 -27.84
N MET A 213 -62.71 -37.43 -27.60
CA MET A 213 -63.18 -38.40 -28.59
C MET A 213 -64.20 -39.26 -27.84
N GLY A 214 -65.42 -39.52 -28.29
CA GLY A 214 -66.04 -39.41 -29.59
C GLY A 214 -67.11 -40.51 -29.57
N ARG A 215 -68.39 -40.13 -29.44
CA ARG A 215 -69.50 -41.07 -29.61
C ARG A 215 -69.78 -41.25 -31.11
N TYR A 216 -69.65 -42.47 -31.60
CA TYR A 216 -70.41 -43.12 -32.68
C TYR A 216 -70.38 -44.61 -32.29
N GLY A 217 -71.46 -45.38 -32.16
CA GLY A 217 -72.66 -45.46 -32.98
C GLY A 217 -72.54 -46.71 -33.86
N GLY A 218 -73.03 -47.85 -33.38
CA GLY A 218 -73.02 -49.17 -34.04
C GLY A 218 -73.46 -50.27 -33.08
#